data_AF-A0A1E1LV12-F1
#
_entry.id   AF-A0A1E1LV12-F1
#
_cell.length_a   1.000
_cell.length_b   1.000
_cell.length_c   1.000
_cell.angle_alpha   90.00
_cell.angle_beta   90.00
_cell.angle_gamma   90.00
#
_symmetry.space_group_name_H-M   'P 1'
#
loop_
_entity.id
_entity.type
_entity.pdbx_description
1 polymer ?
#
loop_
_entity_poly.entity_id
_entity_poly.type
_entity_poly.pdbx_seq_one_letter_code
_entity_poly.pdbx_strand_id
1 'polypeptide(L)'
;MQFLSTLLSFTALLLPLVSADACVAGGPAGQVTFAKSCCLYQEGTWYQYYDNQAICVLAEGRSASYKRCINRIPRSELDTTCIPGNGGPTLGNPTTTLSTVTGRITLTAAAASAAV
;
A
#
# COMPACT_ATOMS: atom_id res chain seq x y z
N MET A 1 -15.77 -27.07 -23.37
CA MET A 1 -15.94 -25.60 -23.48
C MET A 1 -16.20 -24.92 -22.13
N GLN A 2 -17.02 -25.49 -21.24
CA GLN A 2 -17.44 -24.87 -19.96
C GLN A 2 -16.31 -24.67 -18.93
N PHE A 3 -15.27 -25.50 -18.96
CA PHE A 3 -14.08 -25.38 -18.11
C PHE A 3 -13.18 -24.18 -18.49
N LEU A 4 -13.16 -23.81 -19.78
CA LEU A 4 -12.37 -22.67 -20.26
C LEU A 4 -13.03 -21.33 -19.88
N SER A 5 -14.36 -21.27 -19.93
CA SER A 5 -15.15 -20.09 -19.57
C SER A 5 -15.10 -19.78 -18.07
N THR A 6 -15.06 -20.82 -17.23
CA THR A 6 -14.93 -20.68 -15.77
C THR A 6 -13.53 -20.22 -15.37
N LEU A 7 -12.47 -20.73 -16.02
CA LEU A 7 -11.09 -20.25 -15.83
C LEU A 7 -10.92 -18.78 -16.23
N LEU A 8 -11.49 -18.34 -17.35
CA LEU A 8 -11.44 -16.93 -17.77
C LEU A 8 -12.17 -15.98 -16.80
N SER A 9 -13.27 -16.45 -16.22
CA SER A 9 -14.04 -15.67 -15.23
C SER A 9 -13.23 -15.50 -13.94
N PHE A 10 -12.50 -16.54 -13.53
CA PHE A 10 -11.66 -16.53 -12.34
C PHE A 10 -10.41 -15.66 -12.51
N THR A 11 -9.78 -15.68 -13.69
CA THR A 11 -8.66 -14.77 -13.98
C THR A 11 -9.12 -13.32 -14.07
N ALA A 12 -10.29 -13.03 -14.65
CA ALA A 12 -10.85 -11.68 -14.65
C ALA A 12 -11.13 -11.13 -13.24
N LEU A 13 -11.51 -11.98 -12.27
CA LEU A 13 -11.64 -11.60 -10.87
C LEU A 13 -10.29 -11.40 -10.15
N LEU A 14 -9.21 -12.02 -10.63
CA LEU A 14 -7.87 -11.94 -10.03
C LEU A 14 -6.98 -10.84 -10.64
N LEU A 15 -7.28 -10.38 -11.86
CA LEU A 15 -6.59 -9.24 -12.50
C LEU A 15 -6.56 -7.95 -11.64
N PRO A 16 -7.62 -7.54 -10.89
CA PRO A 16 -7.54 -6.34 -10.08
C PRO A 16 -6.61 -6.47 -8.86
N LEU A 17 -6.15 -7.68 -8.49
CA LEU A 17 -5.21 -7.85 -7.37
C LEU A 17 -3.76 -7.53 -7.74
N VAL A 18 -3.43 -7.47 -9.03
CA VAL A 18 -2.02 -7.34 -9.49
C VAL A 18 -1.56 -5.88 -9.61
N SER A 19 -2.43 -4.88 -9.47
CA SER A 19 -1.99 -3.50 -9.54
C SER A 19 -2.78 -2.53 -8.66
N ALA A 20 -2.60 -2.69 -7.35
CA ALA A 20 -3.10 -1.75 -6.35
C ALA A 20 -1.94 -1.21 -5.51
N ASP A 21 -1.87 0.11 -5.36
CA ASP A 21 -0.92 0.77 -4.47
C ASP A 21 -1.41 0.66 -3.03
N ALA A 22 -0.56 0.21 -2.11
CA ALA A 22 -0.87 0.15 -0.68
C ALA A 22 -0.10 1.23 0.09
N CYS A 23 -0.81 2.16 0.71
CA CYS A 23 -0.24 3.24 1.51
C CYS A 23 -0.53 3.02 3.01
N VAL A 24 0.51 2.83 3.81
CA VAL A 24 0.40 2.83 5.27
C VAL A 24 0.34 4.27 5.75
N ALA A 25 -0.62 4.62 6.60
CA ALA A 25 -0.75 5.91 7.26
C ALA A 25 -0.67 5.72 8.77
N GLY A 26 0.38 6.27 9.40
CA GLY A 26 0.60 6.23 10.84
C GLY A 26 0.72 7.64 11.41
N GLY A 27 0.20 7.87 12.62
CA GLY A 27 0.31 9.18 13.27
C GLY A 27 -0.81 9.45 14.27
N PRO A 28 -1.04 10.72 14.65
CA PRO A 28 -2.13 11.10 15.56
C PRO A 28 -3.49 10.68 14.98
N ALA A 29 -4.39 10.14 15.82
CA ALA A 29 -5.66 9.58 15.37
C ALA A 29 -6.54 10.54 14.54
N GLY A 30 -6.51 11.84 14.88
CA GLY A 30 -7.20 12.86 14.09
C GLY A 30 -6.65 13.01 12.67
N GLN A 31 -5.34 12.88 12.49
CA GLN A 31 -4.70 12.94 11.17
C GLN A 31 -4.90 11.65 10.38
N VAL A 32 -4.90 10.49 11.05
CA VAL A 32 -5.25 9.20 10.44
C VAL A 32 -6.70 9.19 9.96
N THR A 33 -7.60 9.83 10.70
CA THR A 33 -9.01 10.02 10.28
C THR A 33 -9.12 10.91 9.04
N PHE A 34 -8.30 11.97 8.92
CA PHE A 34 -8.21 12.76 7.69
C PHE A 34 -7.63 11.94 6.54
N ALA A 35 -6.61 11.12 6.80
CA ALA A 35 -6.05 10.22 5.80
C ALA A 35 -7.11 9.22 5.28
N LYS A 36 -8.03 8.77 6.15
CA LYS A 36 -9.18 7.95 5.75
C LYS A 36 -10.07 8.66 4.73
N SER A 37 -10.43 9.92 4.96
CA SER A 37 -11.29 10.66 4.00
C SER A 37 -10.59 10.86 2.66
N CYS A 38 -9.27 11.14 2.67
CA CYS A 38 -8.46 11.18 1.45
C CYS A 38 -8.42 9.84 0.70
N CYS A 39 -8.36 8.72 1.42
CA CYS A 39 -8.38 7.38 0.84
C CYS A 39 -9.70 7.12 0.10
N LEU A 40 -10.82 7.36 0.79
CA LEU A 40 -12.16 7.14 0.24
C LEU A 40 -12.47 8.10 -0.92
N TYR A 41 -11.96 9.33 -0.89
CA TYR A 41 -12.07 10.28 -1.99
C TYR A 41 -11.38 9.80 -3.28
N GLN A 42 -10.32 9.00 -3.15
CA GLN A 42 -9.62 8.39 -4.29
C GLN A 42 -10.18 7.02 -4.66
N GLU A 43 -11.39 6.70 -4.20
CA GLU A 43 -12.05 5.39 -4.42
C GLU A 43 -11.22 4.22 -3.87
N GLY A 44 -10.39 4.49 -2.86
CA GLY A 44 -9.58 3.50 -2.17
C GLY A 44 -10.36 2.70 -1.12
N THR A 45 -9.80 1.57 -0.73
CA THR A 45 -10.29 0.75 0.39
C THR A 45 -9.46 1.01 1.63
N TRP A 46 -10.13 1.23 2.77
CA TRP A 46 -9.48 1.57 4.04
C TRP A 46 -9.51 0.40 5.02
N TYR A 47 -8.35 0.03 5.54
CA TYR A 47 -8.18 -1.03 6.54
C TYR A 47 -7.52 -0.45 7.79
N GLN A 48 -8.17 -0.58 8.93
CA GLN A 48 -7.69 0.01 10.18
C GLN A 48 -7.93 -0.94 11.35
N TYR A 49 -6.88 -1.21 12.11
CA TYR A 49 -6.91 -2.02 13.32
C TYR A 49 -6.64 -1.19 14.58
N TYR A 50 -5.94 -0.06 14.44
CA TYR A 50 -5.60 0.86 15.52
C TYR A 50 -5.98 2.30 15.16
N ASP A 51 -6.29 3.13 16.13
CA ASP A 51 -6.69 4.52 15.88
C ASP A 51 -5.57 5.37 15.27
N ASN A 52 -4.31 5.01 15.54
CA ASN A 52 -3.11 5.70 15.11
C ASN A 52 -2.41 5.07 13.89
N GLN A 53 -2.97 4.01 13.29
CA GLN A 53 -2.37 3.34 12.14
C GLN A 53 -3.40 2.63 11.26
N ALA A 54 -3.28 2.83 9.95
CA ALA A 54 -4.14 2.21 8.95
C ALA A 54 -3.44 2.00 7.61
N ILE A 55 -4.09 1.26 6.71
CA ILE A 55 -3.66 0.99 5.35
C ILE A 55 -4.75 1.45 4.39
N CYS A 56 -4.39 2.28 3.42
CA CYS A 56 -5.21 2.64 2.27
C CYS A 56 -4.74 1.86 1.04
N VAL A 57 -5.63 1.05 0.45
CA VAL A 57 -5.38 0.34 -0.81
C VAL A 57 -6.07 1.10 -1.94
N LEU A 58 -5.29 1.51 -2.94
CA LEU A 58 -5.70 2.39 -4.03
C LEU A 58 -5.45 1.68 -5.36
N ALA A 59 -6.22 2.01 -6.39
CA ALA A 59 -5.87 1.60 -7.75
C ALA A 59 -4.50 2.19 -8.16
N GLU A 60 -3.78 1.51 -9.04
CA GLU A 60 -2.48 1.98 -9.56
C GLU A 60 -2.54 3.44 -10.03
N GLY A 61 -1.53 4.22 -9.66
CA GLY A 61 -1.40 5.63 -10.05
C GLY A 61 -2.22 6.62 -9.22
N ARG A 62 -3.09 6.15 -8.32
CA ARG A 62 -3.86 7.01 -7.41
C ARG A 62 -3.09 7.40 -6.15
N SER A 63 -2.00 6.70 -5.81
CA SER A 63 -1.15 6.99 -4.64
C SER A 63 -0.60 8.42 -4.62
N ALA A 64 -0.26 9.00 -5.77
CA ALA A 64 0.20 10.38 -5.87
C ALA A 64 -0.91 11.38 -5.50
N SER A 65 -2.14 11.15 -5.95
CA SER A 65 -3.30 11.98 -5.63
C SER A 65 -3.69 11.86 -4.15
N TYR A 66 -3.59 10.65 -3.59
CA TYR A 66 -3.74 10.41 -2.16
C TYR A 66 -2.71 11.20 -1.35
N LYS A 67 -1.41 11.11 -1.71
CA LYS A 67 -0.33 11.87 -1.07
C LYS A 67 -0.56 13.39 -1.12
N ARG A 68 -1.05 13.93 -2.25
CA ARG A 68 -1.40 15.36 -2.34
C ARG A 68 -2.55 15.74 -1.43
N CYS A 69 -3.51 14.84 -1.20
CA CYS A 69 -4.63 15.09 -0.30
C CYS A 69 -4.16 15.17 1.16
N ILE A 70 -3.39 14.19 1.63
CA ILE A 70 -2.88 14.16 3.01
C ILE A 70 -1.93 15.31 3.31
N ASN A 71 -1.16 15.79 2.32
CA ASN A 71 -0.25 16.92 2.48
C ASN A 71 -0.97 18.26 2.70
N ARG A 72 -2.31 18.30 2.62
CA ARG A 72 -3.11 19.48 2.99
C ARG A 72 -3.29 19.63 4.50
N ILE A 73 -2.94 18.62 5.30
CA ILE A 73 -2.95 18.73 6.76
C ILE A 73 -1.85 19.72 7.18
N PRO A 74 -2.19 20.88 7.77
CA PRO A 74 -1.18 21.81 8.26
C PRO A 74 -0.42 21.16 9.43
N ARG A 75 0.92 21.23 9.41
CA ARG A 75 1.81 20.63 10.42
C ARG A 75 1.55 19.12 10.60
N SER A 76 1.42 18.40 9.49
CA SER A 76 1.21 16.96 9.48
C SER A 76 2.33 16.22 10.23
N GLU A 77 1.93 15.36 11.16
CA GLU A 77 2.74 14.33 11.83
C GLU A 77 2.42 12.94 11.25
N LEU A 78 1.57 12.88 10.23
CA LEU A 78 1.25 11.66 9.52
C LEU A 78 2.48 11.15 8.76
N ASP A 79 2.97 9.98 9.15
CA ASP A 79 3.92 9.20 8.38
C ASP A 79 3.15 8.36 7.35
N THR A 80 3.46 8.56 6.07
CA THR A 80 2.79 7.84 4.99
C THR A 80 3.78 7.24 4.00
N THR A 81 3.80 5.91 3.95
CA THR A 81 4.66 5.15 3.03
C THR A 81 3.79 4.32 2.10
N CYS A 82 4.02 4.42 0.79
CA CYS A 82 3.25 3.69 -0.22
C CYS A 82 4.13 2.67 -0.95
N ILE A 83 3.62 1.44 -1.07
CA ILE A 83 4.20 0.35 -1.84
C ILE A 83 3.40 0.25 -3.14
N PRO A 84 4.04 0.43 -4.30
CA PRO A 84 3.35 0.35 -5.58
C PRO A 84 2.93 -1.09 -5.90
N GLY A 85 1.74 -1.24 -6.49
CA GLY A 85 1.15 -2.55 -6.81
C GLY A 85 1.93 -3.35 -7.85
N ASN A 86 2.64 -2.65 -8.74
CA ASN A 86 3.47 -3.23 -9.79
C ASN A 86 4.86 -3.70 -9.33
N GLY A 87 5.12 -3.71 -8.01
CA GLY A 87 6.43 -4.07 -7.43
C GLY A 87 7.46 -2.93 -7.45
N GLY A 88 7.15 -1.80 -8.09
CA GLY A 88 7.97 -0.59 -8.12
C GLY A 88 9.35 -0.75 -8.78
N PRO A 89 10.00 0.35 -9.18
CA PRO A 89 11.43 0.33 -9.39
C PRO A 89 12.09 0.12 -8.02
N THR A 90 12.70 -1.04 -7.80
CA THR A 90 13.60 -1.33 -6.66
C THR A 90 12.95 -1.49 -5.28
N LEU A 91 12.16 -2.55 -5.08
CA LEU A 91 12.48 -3.42 -3.94
C LEU A 91 13.77 -4.15 -4.32
N GLY A 92 14.92 -3.45 -4.26
CA GLY A 92 16.20 -4.08 -4.50
C GLY A 92 16.30 -5.32 -3.63
N ASN A 93 16.69 -6.45 -4.24
CA ASN A 93 16.60 -7.82 -3.73
C ASN A 93 16.57 -7.87 -2.18
N PRO A 94 15.39 -7.83 -1.53
CA PRO A 94 15.31 -7.56 -0.11
C PRO A 94 15.89 -8.77 0.62
N THR A 95 16.84 -8.51 1.53
CA THR A 95 17.39 -9.60 2.34
C THR A 95 16.32 -10.00 3.34
N THR A 96 15.72 -11.17 3.10
CA THR A 96 14.72 -11.75 4.00
C THR A 96 15.45 -12.49 5.09
N THR A 97 15.32 -12.04 6.34
CA THR A 97 15.81 -12.81 7.49
C THR A 97 14.62 -13.42 8.23
N LEU A 98 14.56 -14.75 8.21
CA LEU A 98 13.64 -15.52 9.02
C LEU A 98 14.31 -15.82 10.37
N SER A 99 13.81 -15.22 11.45
CA SER A 99 14.19 -15.67 12.80
C SER A 99 13.45 -16.96 13.09
N THR A 100 14.13 -18.11 13.01
CA THR A 100 13.55 -19.42 13.34
C THR A 100 13.24 -19.59 14.82
N VAL A 101 13.76 -18.69 15.68
CA VAL A 101 13.52 -18.68 17.13
C VAL A 101 12.18 -18.03 17.48
N THR A 102 11.76 -17.01 16.72
CA THR A 102 10.53 -16.23 17.00
C THR A 102 9.49 -16.28 15.89
N GLY A 103 9.77 -16.91 14.74
CA GLY A 103 8.88 -16.94 13.59
C GLY A 103 8.70 -15.57 12.89
N ARG A 104 9.47 -14.55 13.29
CA ARG A 104 9.38 -13.21 12.73
C ARG A 104 10.14 -13.15 11.40
N ILE A 105 9.45 -12.71 10.36
CA ILE A 105 10.05 -12.36 9.07
C ILE A 105 10.38 -10.87 9.08
N THR A 106 11.66 -10.54 8.92
CA THR A 106 12.11 -9.17 8.75
C THR A 106 12.54 -8.98 7.29
N LEU A 107 11.90 -8.02 6.62
CA LEU A 107 12.28 -7.60 5.28
C LEU A 107 13.09 -6.32 5.39
N THR A 108 14.38 -6.39 5.06
CA THR A 108 15.23 -5.19 4.99
C THR A 108 15.31 -4.76 3.53
N ALA A 109 14.82 -3.55 3.23
CA ALA A 109 14.94 -2.99 1.89
C ALA A 109 16.43 -2.81 1.55
N ALA A 110 16.85 -3.22 0.34
CA ALA A 110 18.17 -2.85 -0.15
C ALA A 110 18.19 -1.33 -0.39
N ALA A 111 19.32 -0.69 -0.07
CA ALA A 111 19.49 0.75 -0.30
C ALA A 111 19.20 1.08 -1.77
N ALA A 112 18.31 2.03 -1.99
CA ALA A 112 18.00 2.52 -3.33
C ALA A 112 19.27 3.13 -3.94
N SER A 113 19.84 2.48 -4.96
CA SER A 113 20.84 3.11 -5.81
C SER A 113 20.14 4.11 -6.72
N ALA A 114 20.26 5.40 -6.42
CA ALA A 114 19.86 6.45 -7.34
C ALA A 114 20.70 6.30 -8.63
N ALA A 115 20.07 5.85 -9.72
CA ALA A 115 20.65 6.00 -11.04
C ALA A 115 20.52 7.47 -11.44
N VAL A 116 21.67 8.13 -11.61
CA VAL A 116 21.81 9.47 -12.21
C VAL A 116 21.67 9.34 -13.72
#